data_AF-A0A437AQ70-F1
#
_entry.id   AF-A0A437AQ70-F1
#
_cell.length_a   1.000
_cell.length_b   1.000
_cell.length_c   1.000
_cell.angle_alpha   90.00
_cell.angle_beta   90.00
_cell.angle_gamma   90.00
#
_symmetry.space_group_name_H-M   'P 1'
#
loop_
_entity.id
_entity.type
_entity.pdbx_description
1 polymer ?
#
loop_
_entity_poly.entity_id
_entity_poly.type
_entity_poly.pdbx_seq_one_letter_code
_entity_poly.pdbx_strand_id
1 'polypeptide(L)'
;KEHVNQTKEMFNSFLGEYAKQVKEIFSNKFERYNQIVRKSFLFNDLEEQKAYFQVWLANLIYNKTNSLLIILFPEIKFILNKIKQTNNLRLHYKRTHFFFSLLVFKLNYNLPRFKYEFEKISKNKNFLITDSKFINLFVLEMRCLIYFYGVSLFVNVYIIKLFLFKAFVCYTRSHNPKLHEYFLFNEYTIFEDLNHLFDQISANFKPSTNFYLSKEGEFCKETKLHILEISDKLISEEIYKLSEENKLKLINQNKMNNDQEAITFESKNRDIIKKVTIVFDEFFKSFKK
;
A
#
# COMPACT_ATOMS: atom_id res chain seq x y z
N LYS A 1 -10.95 -10.25 -21.35
CA LYS A 1 -9.74 -11.08 -21.04
C LYS A 1 -8.46 -10.54 -21.69
N GLU A 2 -8.44 -10.28 -23.00
CA GLU A 2 -7.25 -9.76 -23.70
C GLU A 2 -6.71 -8.44 -23.10
N HIS A 3 -7.56 -7.44 -22.91
CA HIS A 3 -7.17 -6.17 -22.27
C HIS A 3 -6.63 -6.31 -20.85
N VAL A 4 -7.10 -7.30 -20.08
CA VAL A 4 -6.59 -7.59 -18.74
C VAL A 4 -5.17 -8.13 -18.83
N ASN A 5 -4.91 -9.06 -19.75
CA ASN A 5 -3.57 -9.61 -19.98
C ASN A 5 -2.59 -8.54 -20.47
N GLN A 6 -3.00 -7.69 -21.42
CA GLN A 6 -2.19 -6.56 -21.88
C GLN A 6 -1.86 -5.60 -20.71
N THR A 7 -2.87 -5.21 -19.92
CA THR A 7 -2.66 -4.31 -18.77
C THR A 7 -1.74 -4.93 -17.71
N LYS A 8 -1.87 -6.25 -17.48
CA LYS A 8 -0.99 -7.02 -16.58
C LYS A 8 0.46 -7.01 -17.04
N GLU A 9 0.71 -7.24 -18.33
CA GLU A 9 2.05 -7.21 -18.91
C GLU A 9 2.68 -5.82 -18.80
N MET A 10 1.91 -4.77 -19.12
CA MET A 10 2.35 -3.39 -18.97
C MET A 10 2.65 -3.04 -17.51
N PHE A 11 1.83 -3.49 -16.57
CA PHE A 11 2.08 -3.32 -15.15
C PHE A 11 3.35 -4.04 -14.69
N ASN A 12 3.55 -5.29 -15.09
CA ASN A 12 4.76 -6.05 -14.73
C ASN A 12 6.03 -5.35 -15.25
N SER A 13 5.99 -4.83 -16.48
CA SER A 13 7.08 -4.03 -17.06
C SER A 13 7.34 -2.75 -16.26
N PHE A 14 6.27 -1.97 -15.99
CA PHE A 14 6.33 -0.76 -15.16
C PHE A 14 6.92 -1.04 -13.76
N LEU A 15 6.44 -2.10 -13.10
CA LEU A 15 6.88 -2.49 -11.77
C LEU A 15 8.33 -2.94 -11.76
N GLY A 16 8.79 -3.62 -12.82
CA GLY A 16 10.18 -4.00 -13.01
C GLY A 16 11.10 -2.78 -13.15
N GLU A 17 10.70 -1.77 -13.92
CA GLU A 17 11.46 -0.51 -14.03
C GLU A 17 11.45 0.28 -12.71
N TYR A 18 10.30 0.32 -12.02
CA TYR A 18 10.22 0.94 -10.70
C TYR A 18 11.15 0.23 -9.69
N ALA A 19 11.19 -1.11 -9.70
CA ALA A 19 12.07 -1.91 -8.85
C ALA A 19 13.54 -1.52 -9.02
N LYS A 20 13.99 -1.31 -10.26
CA LYS A 20 15.37 -0.89 -10.56
C LYS A 20 15.70 0.47 -9.95
N GLN A 21 14.75 1.41 -9.95
CA GLN A 21 14.93 2.74 -9.38
C GLN A 21 14.98 2.73 -7.85
N VAL A 22 14.11 1.94 -7.21
CA VAL A 22 14.07 1.87 -5.74
C VAL A 22 15.02 0.84 -5.14
N LYS A 23 15.65 -0.01 -5.95
CA LYS A 23 16.67 -0.99 -5.54
C LYS A 23 17.69 -0.38 -4.59
N GLU A 24 18.20 0.81 -4.91
CA GLU A 24 19.28 1.42 -4.14
C GLU A 24 18.86 1.74 -2.71
N ILE A 25 17.60 2.12 -2.50
CA ILE A 25 16.99 2.38 -1.19
C ILE A 25 17.04 1.14 -0.29
N PHE A 26 16.91 -0.04 -0.88
CA PHE A 26 16.87 -1.32 -0.16
C PHE A 26 18.21 -2.08 -0.19
N SER A 27 19.26 -1.48 -0.78
CA SER A 27 20.61 -2.05 -0.93
C SER A 27 21.56 -1.74 0.23
N ASN A 28 22.75 -2.36 0.26
CA ASN A 28 23.76 -2.17 1.32
C ASN A 28 24.32 -0.74 1.45
N LYS A 29 24.10 0.15 0.46
CA LYS A 29 24.43 1.59 0.57
C LYS A 29 23.70 2.29 1.74
N PHE A 30 22.74 1.62 2.36
CA PHE A 30 22.06 2.02 3.59
C PHE A 30 23.00 2.30 4.78
N GLU A 31 24.24 1.81 4.77
CA GLU A 31 25.24 2.11 5.81
C GLU A 31 25.49 3.61 6.02
N ARG A 32 25.42 4.43 4.97
CA ARG A 32 25.58 5.89 5.09
C ARG A 32 24.44 6.53 5.88
N TYR A 33 23.20 6.13 5.60
CA TYR A 33 22.03 6.56 6.37
C TYR A 33 22.17 6.18 7.83
N ASN A 34 22.65 4.96 8.08
CA ASN A 34 22.93 4.46 9.41
C ASN A 34 23.97 5.33 10.15
N GLN A 35 25.06 5.76 9.51
CA GLN A 35 26.06 6.62 10.17
C GLN A 35 25.46 7.95 10.66
N ILE A 36 24.53 8.54 9.90
CA ILE A 36 23.86 9.80 10.24
C ILE A 36 22.87 9.59 11.39
N VAL A 37 22.03 8.56 11.29
CA VAL A 37 20.92 8.31 12.23
C VAL A 37 21.38 7.61 13.52
N ARG A 38 22.55 6.95 13.51
CA ARG A 38 23.11 6.21 14.65
C ARG A 38 23.16 7.05 15.92
N LYS A 39 23.54 8.32 15.82
CA LYS A 39 23.69 9.22 16.98
C LYS A 39 22.38 9.51 17.71
N SER A 40 21.24 9.37 17.03
CA SER A 40 19.93 9.74 17.58
C SER A 40 19.03 8.55 17.88
N PHE A 41 19.39 7.34 17.43
CA PHE A 41 18.46 6.21 17.42
C PHE A 41 19.08 4.82 17.63
N LEU A 42 20.40 4.71 17.75
CA LEU A 42 21.05 3.41 17.99
C LEU A 42 21.75 3.43 19.34
N PHE A 43 21.02 2.97 20.35
CA PHE A 43 21.51 2.73 21.70
C PHE A 43 22.22 1.37 21.79
N ASN A 44 23.04 1.18 22.82
CA ASN A 44 23.67 -0.12 23.08
C ASN A 44 22.67 -1.11 23.68
N ASP A 45 21.65 -0.61 24.39
CA ASP A 45 20.54 -1.39 24.92
C ASP A 45 19.44 -1.58 23.85
N LEU A 46 19.05 -2.83 23.62
CA LEU A 46 18.03 -3.23 22.66
C LEU A 46 16.62 -2.84 23.10
N GLU A 47 16.32 -2.90 24.40
CA GLU A 47 14.99 -2.55 24.91
C GLU A 47 14.80 -1.03 24.89
N GLU A 48 15.84 -0.27 25.23
CA GLU A 48 15.86 1.18 25.06
C GLU A 48 15.64 1.56 23.60
N GLN A 49 16.40 0.96 22.67
CA GLN A 49 16.23 1.22 21.23
C GLN A 49 14.80 0.92 20.75
N LYS A 50 14.20 -0.18 21.22
CA LYS A 50 12.82 -0.56 20.88
C LYS A 50 11.81 0.44 21.43
N ALA A 51 11.96 0.88 22.69
CA ALA A 51 11.10 1.88 23.30
C ALA A 51 11.16 3.21 22.54
N TYR A 52 12.36 3.71 22.23
CA TYR A 52 12.55 4.92 21.42
C TYR A 52 11.90 4.79 20.03
N PHE A 53 12.04 3.63 19.38
CA PHE A 53 11.39 3.39 18.11
C PHE A 53 9.88 3.48 18.19
N GLN A 54 9.29 2.84 19.19
CA GLN A 54 7.85 2.80 19.39
C GLN A 54 7.31 4.20 19.67
N VAL A 55 7.98 4.98 20.52
CA VAL A 55 7.62 6.38 20.79
C VAL A 55 7.72 7.22 19.52
N TRP A 56 8.82 7.10 18.75
CA TRP A 56 8.98 7.81 17.49
C TRP A 56 7.89 7.45 16.48
N LEU A 57 7.61 6.17 16.31
CA LEU A 57 6.60 5.68 15.37
C LEU A 57 5.20 6.11 15.79
N ALA A 58 4.88 6.05 17.09
CA ALA A 58 3.63 6.56 17.62
C ALA A 58 3.49 8.06 17.33
N ASN A 59 4.49 8.87 17.65
CA ASN A 59 4.49 10.31 17.38
C ASN A 59 4.35 10.62 15.88
N LEU A 60 5.04 9.85 15.04
CA LEU A 60 4.96 9.98 13.59
C LEU A 60 3.55 9.72 13.08
N ILE A 61 2.88 8.69 13.61
CA ILE A 61 1.55 8.24 13.16
C ILE A 61 0.42 9.10 13.73
N TYR A 62 0.54 9.53 15.00
CA TYR A 62 -0.46 10.39 15.66
C TYR A 62 -0.36 11.86 15.24
N ASN A 63 0.68 12.26 14.50
CA ASN A 63 0.71 13.57 13.88
C ASN A 63 -0.47 13.73 12.90
N LYS A 64 -1.24 14.82 13.04
CA LYS A 64 -2.45 15.10 12.24
C LYS A 64 -2.22 14.94 10.73
N THR A 65 -1.14 15.52 10.20
CA THR A 65 -0.81 15.45 8.77
C THR A 65 -0.40 14.03 8.36
N ASN A 66 0.48 13.40 9.13
CA ASN A 66 1.00 12.08 8.77
C ASN A 66 -0.06 10.97 8.91
N SER A 67 -1.07 11.16 9.76
CA SER A 67 -2.20 10.22 9.90
C SER A 67 -2.94 9.97 8.58
N LEU A 68 -2.89 10.94 7.65
CA LEU A 68 -3.41 10.80 6.28
C LEU A 68 -2.78 9.62 5.52
N LEU A 69 -1.54 9.23 5.83
CA LEU A 69 -0.91 8.04 5.25
C LEU A 69 -1.67 6.76 5.57
N ILE A 70 -2.14 6.59 6.82
CA ILE A 70 -2.88 5.38 7.21
C ILE A 70 -4.25 5.36 6.53
N ILE A 71 -4.85 6.53 6.33
CA ILE A 71 -6.14 6.69 5.67
C ILE A 71 -6.03 6.32 4.18
N LEU A 72 -4.99 6.80 3.48
CA LEU A 72 -4.75 6.45 2.08
C LEU A 72 -4.26 5.00 1.90
N PHE A 73 -3.47 4.51 2.85
CA PHE A 73 -2.77 3.23 2.75
C PHE A 73 -2.99 2.37 4.01
N PRO A 74 -4.18 1.74 4.15
CA PRO A 74 -4.47 0.83 5.26
C PRO A 74 -3.46 -0.31 5.42
N GLU A 75 -2.70 -0.64 4.37
CA GLU A 75 -1.63 -1.64 4.37
C GLU A 75 -0.56 -1.36 5.43
N ILE A 76 -0.36 -0.09 5.77
CA ILE A 76 0.57 0.33 6.82
C ILE A 76 0.23 -0.36 8.15
N LYS A 77 -1.05 -0.64 8.44
CA LYS A 77 -1.44 -1.37 9.66
C LYS A 77 -0.83 -2.77 9.73
N PHE A 78 -0.77 -3.49 8.61
CA PHE A 78 -0.13 -4.81 8.56
C PHE A 78 1.36 -4.71 8.86
N ILE A 79 2.03 -3.67 8.34
CA ILE A 79 3.45 -3.39 8.60
C ILE A 79 3.67 -3.09 10.09
N LEU A 80 2.85 -2.21 10.68
CA LEU A 80 2.92 -1.88 12.11
C LEU A 80 2.72 -3.11 13.00
N ASN A 81 1.75 -3.96 12.67
CA ASN A 81 1.50 -5.21 13.39
C ASN A 81 2.69 -6.16 13.29
N LYS A 82 3.32 -6.27 12.12
CA LYS A 82 4.50 -7.12 11.92
C LYS A 82 5.73 -6.62 12.69
N ILE A 83 5.92 -5.31 12.75
CA ILE A 83 6.98 -4.68 13.56
C ILE A 83 6.82 -5.02 15.03
N LYS A 84 5.60 -4.92 15.57
CA LYS A 84 5.29 -5.26 16.98
C LYS A 84 5.68 -6.71 17.34
N GLN A 85 5.55 -7.63 16.39
CA GLN A 85 5.82 -9.06 16.57
C GLN A 85 7.30 -9.46 16.35
N THR A 86 8.17 -8.53 15.92
CA THR A 86 9.53 -8.88 15.52
C THR A 86 10.50 -8.77 16.72
N ASN A 87 11.10 -9.90 17.12
CA ASN A 87 12.02 -9.95 18.26
C ASN A 87 13.43 -9.38 17.97
N ASN A 88 13.92 -9.47 16.71
CA ASN A 88 15.25 -8.98 16.31
C ASN A 88 15.22 -7.58 15.65
N LEU A 89 14.74 -6.58 16.38
CA LEU A 89 14.48 -5.23 15.86
C LEU A 89 15.72 -4.47 15.35
N ARG A 90 16.95 -4.77 15.78
CA ARG A 90 18.12 -3.91 15.51
C ARG A 90 18.42 -3.68 14.02
N LEU A 91 18.28 -4.73 13.19
CA LEU A 91 18.50 -4.64 11.73
C LEU A 91 17.28 -4.09 11.00
N HIS A 92 16.08 -4.45 11.45
CA HIS A 92 14.83 -3.97 10.87
C HIS A 92 14.59 -2.49 11.17
N TYR A 93 15.01 -2.01 12.34
CA TYR A 93 14.80 -0.64 12.83
C TYR A 93 15.17 0.39 11.77
N LYS A 94 16.36 0.29 11.20
CA LYS A 94 16.90 1.37 10.37
C LYS A 94 16.14 1.47 9.05
N ARG A 95 15.89 0.33 8.40
CA ARG A 95 15.12 0.27 7.14
C ARG A 95 13.67 0.67 7.37
N THR A 96 13.09 0.29 8.50
CA THR A 96 11.73 0.67 8.89
C THR A 96 11.63 2.17 9.15
N HIS A 97 12.58 2.73 9.90
CA HIS A 97 12.67 4.17 10.15
C HIS A 97 12.82 4.95 8.84
N PHE A 98 13.72 4.53 7.95
CA PHE A 98 13.86 5.13 6.63
C PHE A 98 12.58 5.03 5.82
N PHE A 99 11.95 3.86 5.76
CA PHE A 99 10.70 3.65 5.03
C PHE A 99 9.62 4.63 5.48
N PHE A 100 9.33 4.71 6.79
CA PHE A 100 8.33 5.65 7.31
C PHE A 100 8.73 7.11 7.12
N SER A 101 10.03 7.44 7.28
CA SER A 101 10.54 8.78 7.00
C SER A 101 10.34 9.16 5.52
N LEU A 102 10.54 8.22 4.59
CA LEU A 102 10.32 8.44 3.17
C LEU A 102 8.83 8.59 2.84
N LEU A 103 7.95 7.81 3.46
CA LEU A 103 6.50 7.97 3.29
C LEU A 103 6.04 9.36 3.76
N VAL A 104 6.48 9.77 4.95
CA VAL A 104 6.19 11.09 5.53
C VAL A 104 6.76 12.20 4.67
N PHE A 105 8.01 12.08 4.23
CA PHE A 105 8.65 13.05 3.33
C PHE A 105 7.86 13.19 2.03
N LYS A 106 7.52 12.09 1.36
CA LYS A 106 6.74 12.11 0.11
C LYS A 106 5.38 12.76 0.30
N LEU A 107 4.65 12.45 1.38
CA LEU A 107 3.37 13.09 1.67
C LEU A 107 3.54 14.60 1.90
N ASN A 108 4.42 15.00 2.81
CA ASN A 108 4.59 16.41 3.17
C ASN A 108 5.13 17.25 2.00
N TYR A 109 6.07 16.70 1.21
CA TYR A 109 6.58 17.34 0.01
C TYR A 109 5.48 17.57 -1.03
N ASN A 110 4.56 16.62 -1.21
CA ASN A 110 3.47 16.72 -2.17
C ASN A 110 2.20 17.39 -1.60
N LEU A 111 2.15 17.69 -0.30
CA LEU A 111 0.96 18.21 0.36
C LEU A 111 0.43 19.52 -0.25
N PRO A 112 1.28 20.50 -0.64
CA PRO A 112 0.81 21.68 -1.35
C PRO A 112 0.14 21.36 -2.69
N ARG A 113 0.67 20.35 -3.41
CA ARG A 113 0.11 19.90 -4.68
C ARG A 113 -1.22 19.16 -4.48
N PHE A 114 -1.34 18.35 -3.43
CA PHE A 114 -2.62 17.76 -3.04
C PHE A 114 -3.68 18.83 -2.78
N LYS A 115 -3.33 19.86 -1.99
CA LYS A 115 -4.24 20.97 -1.70
C LYS A 115 -4.75 21.64 -2.99
N TYR A 116 -3.83 21.96 -3.90
CA TYR A 116 -4.18 22.52 -5.22
C TYR A 116 -5.13 21.62 -6.01
N GLU A 117 -4.88 20.31 -6.04
CA GLU A 117 -5.74 19.36 -6.75
C GLU A 117 -7.14 19.30 -6.12
N PHE A 118 -7.24 19.30 -4.79
CA PHE A 118 -8.52 19.35 -4.06
C PHE A 118 -9.29 20.64 -4.36
N GLU A 119 -8.66 21.81 -4.31
CA GLU A 119 -9.28 23.10 -4.64
C GLU A 119 -9.78 23.16 -6.10
N LYS A 120 -9.09 22.43 -7.01
CA LYS A 120 -9.48 22.33 -8.41
C LYS A 120 -10.72 21.45 -8.60
N ILE A 121 -10.73 20.26 -8.00
CA ILE A 121 -11.81 19.27 -8.18
C ILE A 121 -13.05 19.56 -7.33
N SER A 122 -12.90 20.27 -6.20
CA SER A 122 -13.99 20.62 -5.28
C SER A 122 -15.08 21.50 -5.89
N LYS A 123 -14.86 22.03 -7.09
CA LYS A 123 -15.88 22.74 -7.87
C LYS A 123 -17.04 21.81 -8.29
N ASN A 124 -16.81 20.50 -8.38
CA ASN A 124 -17.84 19.51 -8.60
C ASN A 124 -18.40 19.04 -7.25
N LYS A 125 -19.73 19.07 -7.05
CA LYS A 125 -20.37 18.68 -5.78
C LYS A 125 -20.12 17.22 -5.38
N ASN A 126 -19.87 16.34 -6.36
CA ASN A 126 -19.71 14.89 -6.14
C ASN A 126 -18.28 14.41 -6.45
N PHE A 127 -17.29 15.29 -6.31
CA PHE A 127 -15.90 14.93 -6.58
C PHE A 127 -15.40 13.83 -5.65
N LEU A 128 -14.49 13.01 -6.17
CA LEU A 128 -13.76 12.00 -5.41
C LEU A 128 -12.26 12.28 -5.49
N ILE A 129 -11.52 11.85 -4.47
CA ILE A 129 -10.04 11.91 -4.47
C ILE A 129 -9.43 11.21 -5.70
N THR A 130 -10.13 10.20 -6.23
CA THR A 130 -9.74 9.44 -7.41
C THR A 130 -9.94 10.17 -8.74
N ASP A 131 -10.57 11.35 -8.74
CA ASP A 131 -10.78 12.14 -9.95
C ASP A 131 -9.51 12.93 -10.35
N SER A 132 -8.55 13.08 -9.44
CA SER A 132 -7.26 13.71 -9.74
C SER A 132 -6.24 12.70 -10.27
N LYS A 133 -5.77 12.93 -11.50
CA LYS A 133 -4.66 12.17 -12.10
C LYS A 133 -3.40 12.22 -11.25
N PHE A 134 -3.09 13.38 -10.67
CA PHE A 134 -1.91 13.53 -9.83
C PHE A 134 -2.01 12.66 -8.57
N ILE A 135 -3.16 12.69 -7.87
CA ILE A 135 -3.35 11.90 -6.67
C ILE A 135 -3.33 10.40 -7.00
N ASN A 136 -3.91 9.99 -8.14
CA ASN A 136 -3.86 8.60 -8.60
C ASN A 136 -2.43 8.11 -8.81
N LEU A 137 -1.57 8.92 -9.45
CA LEU A 137 -0.16 8.60 -9.65
C LEU A 137 0.61 8.55 -8.33
N PHE A 138 0.35 9.47 -7.40
CA PHE A 138 0.95 9.43 -6.06
C PHE A 138 0.56 8.16 -5.30
N VAL A 139 -0.73 7.79 -5.31
CA VAL A 139 -1.24 6.59 -4.65
C VAL A 139 -0.63 5.33 -5.27
N LEU A 140 -0.48 5.28 -6.60
CA LEU A 140 0.22 4.20 -7.29
C LEU A 140 1.68 4.09 -6.85
N GLU A 141 2.43 5.20 -6.85
CA GLU A 141 3.82 5.22 -6.43
C GLU A 141 3.98 4.71 -4.98
N MET A 142 3.18 5.25 -4.07
CA MET A 142 3.24 4.89 -2.65
C MET A 142 2.88 3.42 -2.42
N ARG A 143 1.91 2.85 -3.15
CA ARG A 143 1.59 1.42 -3.06
C ARG A 143 2.68 0.54 -3.64
N CYS A 144 3.36 0.97 -4.70
CA CYS A 144 4.55 0.26 -5.18
C CYS A 144 5.63 0.26 -4.10
N LEU A 145 5.91 1.41 -3.48
CA LEU A 145 6.89 1.51 -2.38
C LEU A 145 6.52 0.62 -1.18
N ILE A 146 5.25 0.62 -0.77
CA ILE A 146 4.72 -0.26 0.30
C ILE A 146 4.87 -1.73 -0.09
N TYR A 147 4.57 -2.09 -1.32
CA TYR A 147 4.74 -3.46 -1.84
C TYR A 147 6.21 -3.90 -1.74
N PHE A 148 7.15 -3.11 -2.27
CA PHE A 148 8.58 -3.45 -2.21
C PHE A 148 9.10 -3.59 -0.78
N TYR A 149 8.67 -2.71 0.11
CA TYR A 149 9.01 -2.85 1.52
C TYR A 149 8.36 -4.09 2.15
N GLY A 150 7.10 -4.38 1.80
CA GLY A 150 6.38 -5.57 2.23
C GLY A 150 7.07 -6.87 1.81
N VAL A 151 7.55 -6.95 0.58
CA VAL A 151 8.36 -8.08 0.06
C VAL A 151 9.56 -8.37 0.97
N SER A 152 10.18 -7.32 1.51
CA SER A 152 11.33 -7.46 2.40
C SER A 152 10.95 -7.84 3.84
N LEU A 153 9.73 -7.53 4.28
CA LEU A 153 9.28 -7.66 5.67
C LEU A 153 8.45 -8.92 5.95
N PHE A 154 7.64 -9.37 5.00
CA PHE A 154 6.70 -10.47 5.18
C PHE A 154 7.20 -11.76 4.54
N VAL A 155 7.09 -12.87 5.28
CA VAL A 155 7.21 -14.23 4.74
C VAL A 155 5.86 -14.71 4.19
N ASN A 156 4.76 -14.15 4.71
CA ASN A 156 3.42 -14.52 4.29
C ASN A 156 3.14 -14.00 2.87
N VAL A 157 3.12 -14.94 1.91
CA VAL A 157 2.86 -14.69 0.48
C VAL A 157 1.51 -14.00 0.25
N TYR A 158 0.51 -14.27 1.09
CA TYR A 158 -0.82 -13.69 0.95
C TYR A 158 -0.85 -12.18 1.11
N ILE A 159 -0.14 -11.67 2.12
CA ILE A 159 -0.04 -10.21 2.37
C ILE A 159 0.70 -9.53 1.21
N ILE A 160 1.74 -10.18 0.68
CA ILE A 160 2.52 -9.66 -0.44
C ILE A 160 1.68 -9.63 -1.73
N LYS A 161 0.91 -10.70 -2.00
CA LYS A 161 -0.05 -10.75 -3.12
C LYS A 161 -1.10 -9.64 -3.01
N LEU A 162 -1.61 -9.37 -1.80
CA LEU A 162 -2.54 -8.28 -1.55
C LEU A 162 -1.92 -6.92 -1.92
N PHE A 163 -0.71 -6.64 -1.43
CA PHE A 163 -0.03 -5.36 -1.72
C PHE A 163 0.23 -5.19 -3.22
N LEU A 164 0.70 -6.26 -3.88
CA LEU A 164 0.91 -6.30 -5.33
C LEU A 164 -0.38 -6.02 -6.10
N PHE A 165 -1.46 -6.72 -5.74
CA PHE A 165 -2.73 -6.59 -6.42
C PHE A 165 -3.34 -5.20 -6.24
N LYS A 166 -3.24 -4.60 -5.05
CA LYS A 166 -3.69 -3.22 -4.86
C LYS A 166 -2.86 -2.21 -5.66
N ALA A 167 -1.56 -2.43 -5.82
CA ALA A 167 -0.74 -1.62 -6.72
C ALA A 167 -1.18 -1.80 -8.18
N PHE A 168 -1.52 -3.02 -8.60
CA PHE A 168 -2.08 -3.30 -9.93
C PHE A 168 -3.42 -2.61 -10.17
N VAL A 169 -4.36 -2.69 -9.21
CA VAL A 169 -5.66 -2.02 -9.29
C VAL A 169 -5.48 -0.49 -9.43
N CYS A 170 -4.54 0.10 -8.70
CA CYS A 170 -4.17 1.52 -8.87
C CYS A 170 -3.58 1.84 -10.24
N TYR A 171 -2.74 0.95 -10.76
CA TYR A 171 -2.16 1.09 -12.09
C TYR A 171 -3.27 1.08 -13.14
N THR A 172 -4.19 0.12 -13.07
CA THR A 172 -5.33 0.04 -13.98
C THR A 172 -6.18 1.30 -13.91
N ARG A 173 -6.52 1.81 -12.72
CA ARG A 173 -7.25 3.08 -12.59
C ARG A 173 -6.51 4.27 -13.21
N SER A 174 -5.18 4.30 -13.11
CA SER A 174 -4.37 5.39 -13.65
C SER A 174 -4.18 5.33 -15.17
N HIS A 175 -4.20 4.12 -15.74
CA HIS A 175 -3.88 3.88 -17.15
C HIS A 175 -5.12 3.56 -18.01
N ASN A 176 -6.06 2.80 -17.46
CA ASN A 176 -7.32 2.41 -18.10
C ASN A 176 -8.48 2.43 -17.08
N PRO A 177 -9.06 3.61 -16.78
CA PRO A 177 -10.14 3.76 -15.81
C PRO A 177 -11.37 2.89 -16.12
N LYS A 178 -11.69 2.67 -17.40
CA LYS A 178 -12.83 1.82 -17.79
C LYS A 178 -12.61 0.37 -17.36
N LEU A 179 -11.39 -0.15 -17.51
CA LEU A 179 -11.07 -1.51 -17.08
C LEU A 179 -11.15 -1.67 -15.55
N HIS A 180 -10.90 -0.60 -14.79
CA HIS A 180 -11.00 -0.62 -13.34
C HIS A 180 -12.42 -0.94 -12.84
N GLU A 181 -13.46 -0.58 -13.60
CA GLU A 181 -14.87 -0.84 -13.23
C GLU A 181 -15.21 -2.34 -13.22
N TYR A 182 -14.41 -3.17 -13.88
CA TYR A 182 -14.57 -4.63 -13.95
C TYR A 182 -14.00 -5.35 -12.73
N PHE A 183 -13.30 -4.65 -11.83
CA PHE A 183 -12.72 -5.26 -10.63
C PHE A 183 -13.75 -5.40 -9.52
N LEU A 184 -13.68 -6.53 -8.83
CA LEU A 184 -14.55 -6.84 -7.70
C LEU A 184 -14.37 -5.85 -6.54
N PHE A 185 -13.19 -5.26 -6.43
CA PHE A 185 -12.87 -4.29 -5.39
C PHE A 185 -11.88 -3.24 -5.87
N ASN A 186 -11.92 -2.07 -5.23
CA ASN A 186 -10.96 -0.99 -5.46
C ASN A 186 -9.75 -1.08 -4.50
N GLU A 187 -8.73 -0.28 -4.76
CA GLU A 187 -7.49 -0.25 -3.98
C GLU A 187 -7.66 0.14 -2.49
N TYR A 188 -8.72 0.87 -2.13
CA TYR A 188 -8.97 1.33 -0.76
C TYR A 188 -9.71 0.30 0.08
N THR A 189 -10.24 -0.75 -0.53
CA THR A 189 -10.94 -1.83 0.16
C THR A 189 -10.05 -2.45 1.25
N ILE A 190 -10.55 -2.57 2.48
CA ILE A 190 -9.85 -3.00 3.68
C ILE A 190 -10.00 -4.53 3.82
N PHE A 191 -8.92 -5.27 3.58
CA PHE A 191 -8.88 -6.75 3.56
C PHE A 191 -8.35 -7.35 4.86
N GLU A 192 -8.82 -6.89 6.02
CA GLU A 192 -8.30 -7.37 7.33
C GLU A 192 -8.43 -8.90 7.47
N ASP A 193 -9.40 -9.56 6.81
CA ASP A 193 -9.64 -11.00 6.96
C ASP A 193 -10.06 -11.74 5.66
N LEU A 194 -9.54 -11.40 4.47
CA LEU A 194 -10.01 -11.98 3.20
C LEU A 194 -9.03 -12.94 2.50
N ASN A 195 -8.34 -13.80 3.27
CA ASN A 195 -7.36 -14.79 2.79
C ASN A 195 -7.73 -15.53 1.48
N HIS A 196 -8.99 -15.94 1.33
CA HIS A 196 -9.50 -16.67 0.15
C HIS A 196 -9.45 -15.90 -1.18
N LEU A 197 -9.47 -14.56 -1.16
CA LEU A 197 -9.33 -13.76 -2.39
C LEU A 197 -7.89 -13.79 -2.91
N PHE A 198 -6.94 -14.18 -2.08
CA PHE A 198 -5.53 -14.20 -2.46
C PHE A 198 -5.14 -15.46 -3.26
N ASP A 199 -5.92 -16.54 -3.12
CA ASP A 199 -5.79 -17.71 -3.99
C ASP A 199 -6.27 -17.41 -5.41
N GLN A 200 -7.07 -16.35 -5.59
CA GLN A 200 -7.53 -15.86 -6.89
C GLN A 200 -6.46 -15.06 -7.66
N ILE A 201 -5.28 -14.87 -7.07
CA ILE A 201 -4.15 -14.17 -7.70
C ILE A 201 -2.96 -15.12 -7.72
N SER A 202 -2.49 -15.47 -8.91
CA SER A 202 -1.22 -16.16 -9.10
C SER A 202 -0.13 -15.11 -9.34
N ALA A 203 0.90 -15.12 -8.51
CA ALA A 203 2.04 -14.23 -8.63
C ALA A 203 3.32 -15.06 -8.52
N ASN A 204 4.28 -14.77 -9.40
CA ASN A 204 5.63 -15.25 -9.19
C ASN A 204 6.24 -14.35 -8.12
N PHE A 205 6.60 -14.97 -7.01
CA PHE A 205 7.25 -14.30 -5.91
C PHE A 205 8.33 -15.24 -5.38
N LYS A 206 9.59 -14.82 -5.49
CA LYS A 206 10.66 -15.42 -4.71
C LYS A 206 10.87 -14.52 -3.50
N PRO A 207 10.45 -14.94 -2.30
CA PRO A 207 10.80 -14.21 -1.09
C PRO A 207 12.32 -14.07 -1.08
N SER A 208 12.82 -12.84 -1.04
CA SER A 208 14.15 -12.59 -0.52
C SER A 208 14.06 -12.74 1.00
N THR A 209 13.69 -13.94 1.46
CA THR A 209 13.76 -14.31 2.87
C THR A 209 15.23 -14.26 3.23
N ASN A 210 15.61 -13.08 3.72
CA ASN A 210 16.62 -12.81 4.73
C ASN A 210 17.39 -11.56 4.35
N PHE A 211 17.02 -10.45 4.99
CA PHE A 211 17.99 -9.39 5.32
C PHE A 211 19.29 -9.96 5.96
N TYR A 212 19.25 -11.20 6.45
CA TYR A 212 20.36 -11.95 7.03
C TYR A 212 21.27 -12.68 6.03
N LEU A 213 20.87 -12.90 4.76
CA LEU A 213 21.63 -13.81 3.86
C LEU A 213 22.06 -13.25 2.51
N SER A 214 21.64 -12.05 2.10
CA SER A 214 22.21 -11.52 0.85
C SER A 214 23.65 -11.08 1.11
N LYS A 215 24.59 -12.00 0.84
CA LYS A 215 25.86 -11.60 0.22
C LYS A 215 25.52 -10.60 -0.88
N GLU A 216 26.31 -9.55 -0.91
CA GLU A 216 26.18 -8.34 -1.73
C GLU A 216 25.42 -8.57 -3.06
N GLY A 217 24.31 -7.84 -3.25
CA GLY A 217 23.71 -7.67 -4.58
C GLY A 217 22.59 -8.63 -5.00
N GLU A 218 22.14 -9.57 -4.17
CA GLU A 218 21.12 -10.56 -4.59
C GLU A 218 19.66 -10.12 -4.50
N PHE A 219 19.31 -9.05 -3.76
CA PHE A 219 17.92 -8.56 -3.67
C PHE A 219 17.34 -8.19 -5.05
N CYS A 220 18.18 -8.00 -6.06
CA CYS A 220 17.80 -7.44 -7.34
C CYS A 220 18.31 -8.21 -8.57
N LYS A 221 18.94 -9.38 -8.42
CA LYS A 221 19.44 -10.09 -9.60
C LYS A 221 18.30 -10.71 -10.41
N GLU A 222 17.26 -11.27 -9.79
CA GLU A 222 16.16 -11.92 -10.52
C GLU A 222 14.87 -12.05 -9.70
N THR A 223 14.51 -11.04 -8.92
CA THR A 223 13.23 -11.06 -8.20
C THR A 223 12.11 -10.92 -9.23
N LYS A 224 11.66 -12.04 -9.79
CA LYS A 224 10.44 -12.14 -10.58
C LYS A 224 9.30 -11.79 -9.62
N LEU A 225 8.87 -10.53 -9.65
CA LEU A 225 7.84 -9.94 -8.80
C LEU A 225 6.63 -9.62 -9.66
N HIS A 226 6.05 -10.63 -10.31
CA HIS A 226 5.10 -10.45 -11.40
C HIS A 226 3.75 -11.08 -11.05
N ILE A 227 2.67 -10.43 -11.48
CA ILE A 227 1.37 -11.08 -11.57
C ILE A 227 1.41 -12.03 -12.77
N LEU A 228 1.14 -13.31 -12.52
CA LEU A 228 1.03 -14.34 -13.57
C LEU A 228 -0.41 -14.43 -14.06
N GLU A 229 -1.34 -14.54 -13.12
CA GLU A 229 -2.76 -14.76 -13.41
C GLU A 229 -3.64 -14.04 -12.39
N ILE A 230 -4.80 -13.59 -12.86
CA ILE A 230 -5.86 -13.02 -12.05
C ILE A 230 -7.12 -13.80 -12.42
N SER A 231 -7.75 -14.41 -11.42
CA SER A 231 -9.00 -15.16 -11.60
C SER A 231 -10.12 -14.26 -12.11
N ASP A 232 -10.97 -14.81 -12.97
CA ASP A 232 -12.20 -14.16 -13.44
C ASP A 232 -13.14 -13.81 -12.27
N LYS A 233 -13.01 -14.44 -11.10
CA LYS A 233 -13.76 -14.07 -9.88
C LYS A 233 -13.43 -12.67 -9.37
N LEU A 234 -12.24 -12.16 -9.67
CA LEU A 234 -11.81 -10.82 -9.26
C LEU A 234 -12.02 -9.78 -10.35
N ILE A 235 -12.14 -10.20 -11.60
CA ILE A 235 -12.30 -9.32 -12.76
C ILE A 235 -13.17 -9.97 -13.84
N SER A 236 -14.36 -9.41 -14.08
CA SER A 236 -15.30 -9.94 -15.06
C SER A 236 -16.29 -8.88 -15.55
N GLU A 237 -16.95 -9.16 -16.67
CA GLU A 237 -18.03 -8.32 -17.20
C GLU A 237 -19.29 -8.33 -16.31
N GLU A 238 -19.47 -9.41 -15.54
CA GLU A 238 -20.58 -9.49 -14.58
C GLU A 238 -20.39 -8.47 -13.46
N ILE A 239 -19.16 -8.29 -12.99
CA ILE A 239 -18.81 -7.32 -11.95
C ILE A 239 -19.06 -5.88 -12.40
N TYR A 240 -18.80 -5.56 -13.67
CA TYR A 240 -19.02 -4.22 -14.23
C TYR A 240 -20.46 -3.72 -14.02
N LYS A 241 -21.44 -4.64 -14.02
CA LYS A 241 -22.86 -4.31 -13.86
C LYS A 241 -23.29 -4.19 -12.39
N LEU A 242 -22.42 -4.52 -11.44
CA LEU A 242 -22.76 -4.53 -10.02
C LEU A 242 -22.58 -3.14 -9.40
N SER A 243 -23.53 -2.77 -8.54
CA SER A 243 -23.33 -1.68 -7.59
C SER A 243 -22.21 -2.02 -6.61
N GLU A 244 -21.56 -1.02 -6.01
CA GLU A 244 -20.53 -1.24 -4.99
C GLU A 244 -21.06 -2.08 -3.81
N GLU A 245 -22.33 -1.91 -3.43
CA GLU A 245 -22.96 -2.73 -2.41
C GLU A 245 -23.03 -4.21 -2.82
N ASN A 246 -23.39 -4.50 -4.07
CA ASN A 246 -23.44 -5.86 -4.58
C ASN A 246 -22.06 -6.48 -4.74
N LYS A 247 -21.04 -5.68 -5.10
CA LYS A 247 -19.64 -6.12 -5.11
C LYS A 247 -19.18 -6.53 -3.71
N LEU A 248 -19.48 -5.73 -2.68
CA LEU A 248 -19.15 -6.07 -1.29
C LEU A 248 -19.87 -7.34 -0.81
N LYS A 249 -21.15 -7.51 -1.15
CA LYS A 249 -21.90 -8.74 -0.86
C LYS A 249 -21.27 -9.96 -1.52
N LEU A 250 -20.84 -9.84 -2.80
CA LEU A 250 -20.17 -10.92 -3.51
C LEU A 250 -18.81 -11.29 -2.90
N ILE A 251 -18.08 -10.31 -2.38
CA ILE A 251 -16.84 -10.56 -1.60
C ILE A 251 -17.16 -11.37 -0.34
N ASN A 252 -18.24 -11.03 0.37
CA ASN A 252 -18.63 -11.69 1.62
C ASN A 252 -19.19 -13.10 1.44
N GLN A 253 -19.97 -13.32 0.38
CA GLN A 253 -20.58 -14.62 0.04
C GLN A 253 -19.54 -15.74 -0.09
N ASN A 254 -18.29 -15.39 -0.36
CA ASN A 254 -17.21 -16.34 -0.54
C ASN A 254 -16.49 -16.73 0.77
N LYS A 255 -16.89 -16.22 1.96
CA LYS A 255 -16.07 -16.45 3.17
C LYS A 255 -16.75 -16.57 4.55
N MET A 256 -17.85 -15.89 4.83
CA MET A 256 -18.21 -15.64 6.23
C MET A 256 -19.33 -16.56 6.70
N ASN A 257 -19.00 -17.47 7.62
CA ASN A 257 -19.98 -18.27 8.37
C ASN A 257 -20.68 -17.45 9.47
N ASN A 258 -20.30 -16.17 9.63
CA ASN A 258 -20.76 -15.27 10.70
C ASN A 258 -21.29 -13.96 10.09
N ASP A 259 -22.60 -13.76 10.18
CA ASP A 259 -23.29 -12.57 9.66
C ASP A 259 -22.76 -11.26 10.26
N GLN A 260 -22.28 -11.28 11.50
CA GLN A 260 -21.80 -10.08 12.18
C GLN A 260 -20.46 -9.58 11.64
N GLU A 261 -19.59 -10.49 11.22
CA GLU A 261 -18.32 -10.16 10.54
C GLU A 261 -18.59 -9.59 9.14
N ALA A 262 -19.56 -10.14 8.43
CA ALA A 262 -19.96 -9.67 7.10
C ALA A 262 -20.51 -8.24 7.15
N ILE A 263 -21.41 -7.96 8.10
CA ILE A 263 -21.96 -6.61 8.34
C ILE A 263 -20.83 -5.62 8.67
N THR A 264 -19.89 -6.04 9.52
CA THR A 264 -18.75 -5.20 9.91
C THR A 264 -17.85 -4.87 8.70
N PHE A 265 -17.57 -5.86 7.85
CA PHE A 265 -16.79 -5.67 6.63
C PHE A 265 -17.47 -4.70 5.65
N GLU A 266 -18.77 -4.89 5.39
CA GLU A 266 -19.53 -4.01 4.49
C GLU A 266 -19.56 -2.59 5.01
N SER A 267 -19.81 -2.40 6.30
CA SER A 267 -19.83 -1.09 6.93
C SER A 267 -18.49 -0.36 6.81
N LYS A 268 -17.38 -1.07 7.04
CA LYS A 268 -16.01 -0.52 6.89
C LYS A 268 -15.74 -0.06 5.45
N ASN A 269 -16.16 -0.84 4.45
CA ASN A 269 -15.80 -0.62 3.05
C ASN A 269 -16.81 0.20 2.24
N ARG A 270 -18.05 0.31 2.72
CA ARG A 270 -19.08 1.13 2.07
C ARG A 270 -18.60 2.56 1.93
N ASP A 271 -18.68 3.07 0.70
CA ASP A 271 -18.31 4.43 0.34
C ASP A 271 -16.88 4.83 0.80
N ILE A 272 -15.94 3.88 0.89
CA ILE A 272 -14.61 4.14 1.45
C ILE A 272 -13.88 5.28 0.73
N ILE A 273 -14.01 5.37 -0.60
CA ILE A 273 -13.41 6.46 -1.38
C ILE A 273 -14.02 7.82 -1.01
N LYS A 274 -15.34 7.89 -0.81
CA LYS A 274 -16.01 9.13 -0.36
C LYS A 274 -15.56 9.50 1.05
N LYS A 275 -15.48 8.54 1.97
CA LYS A 275 -14.96 8.77 3.33
C LYS A 275 -13.54 9.34 3.30
N VAL A 276 -12.65 8.75 2.50
CA VAL A 276 -11.27 9.26 2.30
C VAL A 276 -11.30 10.68 1.73
N THR A 277 -12.15 10.93 0.73
CA THR A 277 -12.28 12.26 0.10
C THR A 277 -12.71 13.32 1.11
N ILE A 278 -13.73 13.03 1.93
CA ILE A 278 -14.23 13.94 2.96
C ILE A 278 -13.13 14.28 3.97
N VAL A 279 -12.39 13.28 4.46
CA VAL A 279 -11.32 13.53 5.43
C VAL A 279 -10.24 14.45 4.86
N PHE A 280 -9.86 14.26 3.60
CA PHE A 280 -8.86 15.13 2.96
C PHE A 280 -9.39 16.54 2.70
N ASP A 281 -10.65 16.67 2.27
CA ASP A 281 -11.29 17.97 2.06
C ASP A 281 -11.38 18.76 3.38
N GLU A 282 -11.83 18.13 4.47
CA GLU A 282 -11.83 18.71 5.81
C GLU A 282 -10.43 19.08 6.29
N PHE A 283 -9.45 18.20 6.06
CA PHE A 283 -8.05 18.47 6.38
C PHE A 283 -7.58 19.76 5.69
N PHE A 284 -7.77 19.89 4.37
CA PHE A 284 -7.32 21.06 3.63
C PHE A 284 -8.10 22.34 3.94
N LYS A 285 -9.40 22.25 4.26
CA LYS A 285 -10.20 23.38 4.77
C LYS A 285 -9.67 23.88 6.11
N SER A 286 -9.23 22.97 6.99
CA SER A 286 -8.65 23.32 8.29
C SER A 286 -7.19 23.79 8.19
N PHE A 287 -6.52 23.54 7.06
CA PHE A 287 -5.13 23.90 6.80
C PHE A 287 -5.03 25.38 6.40
N LYS A 288 -5.18 26.27 7.38
CA LYS A 288 -4.90 27.72 7.22
C LYS A 288 -3.39 27.92 7.00
N LYS A 289 -3.05 28.78 6.04
CA LYS A 289 -1.67 29.17 5.69
C LYS A 289 -0.94 29.78 6.86
#